data_AF-A0A522BHC7-F1
#
_entry.id   AF-A0A522BHC7-F1
#
_cell.length_a   1.000
_cell.length_b   1.000
_cell.length_c   1.000
_cell.angle_alpha   90.00
_cell.angle_beta   90.00
_cell.angle_gamma   90.00
#
_symmetry.space_group_name_H-M   'P 1'
#
loop_
_entity.id
_entity.type
_entity.pdbx_description
1 polymer ?
#
loop_
_entity_poly.entity_id
_entity_poly.type
_entity_poly.pdbx_seq_one_letter_code
_entity_poly.pdbx_strand_id
1 'polypeptide(L)'
;MAYTKTLQNFIPEIWSKQLLKNWDDSFVMRKLVNTHYEGEIKSFGDTVHVPYLGNITVADYDNTAGTPVSYQDVEDLTDTLAIDQRKYWAFKVEDVEKAQASVEVRENYTRRAAIAMKDEIEEWLLGPAFTGEIGQVVTALAAVAARANTTAYSLGALVKPATANGFVYKCSTAGTSGGSAPVFPSIVGATVTDGTVVWTNFGYVGFGALTAANFYKTLVTAKKAFRKSNTWIEGDMWAVIPPEVEELILTSEELIHATDRGDKIVEQGLMGKLAGFKLYCSNNVAGAGTGADPFMILCGSKETITFAEQVTDTEALRLPNEFATGVRGLMVYGGKIFERNRYAGVVIRAELG
;
A
#
# COMPACT_ATOMS: atom_id res chain seq x y z
N MET A 1 26.83 -32.85 44.07
CA MET A 1 26.58 -33.08 42.64
C MET A 1 26.05 -31.78 42.05
N ALA A 2 26.88 -31.04 41.33
CA ALA A 2 26.50 -29.77 40.71
C ALA A 2 25.66 -30.05 39.46
N TYR A 3 24.37 -29.74 39.51
CA TYR A 3 23.53 -29.71 38.31
C TYR A 3 23.78 -28.39 37.57
N THR A 4 24.84 -28.36 36.77
CA THR A 4 25.01 -27.33 35.74
C THR A 4 23.97 -27.62 34.66
N LYS A 5 22.77 -27.03 34.76
CA LYS A 5 21.82 -26.96 33.64
C LYS A 5 22.44 -26.05 32.58
N THR A 6 23.27 -26.64 31.71
CA THR A 6 23.73 -26.01 30.48
C THR A 6 22.51 -25.59 29.66
N LEU A 7 22.48 -24.32 29.26
CA LEU A 7 21.54 -23.66 28.35
C LEU A 7 21.55 -24.23 26.92
N GLN A 8 21.79 -25.54 26.76
CA GLN A 8 22.14 -26.15 25.48
C GLN A 8 20.97 -26.33 24.50
N ASN A 9 19.74 -25.99 24.88
CA ASN A 9 18.57 -26.02 23.98
C ASN A 9 18.01 -24.62 23.64
N PHE A 10 18.75 -23.55 23.93
CA PHE A 10 18.38 -22.21 23.48
C PHE A 10 19.10 -21.93 22.15
N ILE A 11 18.43 -22.22 21.03
CA ILE A 11 18.96 -21.92 19.69
C ILE A 11 18.15 -20.73 19.15
N PRO A 12 18.69 -19.49 19.19
CA PRO A 12 18.04 -18.29 18.64
C PRO A 12 17.52 -18.47 17.20
N GLU A 13 18.15 -19.33 16.40
CA GLU A 13 17.71 -19.64 15.04
C GLU A 13 16.32 -20.29 14.96
N ILE A 14 15.93 -21.10 15.95
CA ILE A 14 14.58 -21.71 15.99
C ILE A 14 13.53 -20.64 16.28
N TRP A 15 13.87 -19.67 17.14
CA TRP A 15 13.00 -18.57 17.53
C TRP A 15 12.76 -17.60 16.39
N SER A 16 13.83 -17.26 15.66
CA SER A 16 13.73 -16.45 14.45
C SER A 16 12.89 -17.15 13.38
N LYS A 17 13.13 -18.45 13.11
CA LYS A 17 12.35 -19.22 12.13
C LYS A 17 10.87 -19.36 12.47
N GLN A 18 10.52 -19.58 13.75
CA GLN A 18 9.12 -19.66 14.19
C GLN A 18 8.41 -18.30 14.17
N LEU A 19 9.12 -17.22 14.52
CA LEU A 19 8.59 -15.86 14.44
C LEU A 19 8.34 -15.48 12.98
N LEU A 20 9.31 -15.72 12.09
CA LEU A 20 9.16 -15.50 10.65
C LEU A 20 8.02 -16.33 10.05
N LYS A 21 7.84 -17.60 10.46
CA LYS A 21 6.71 -18.39 9.95
C LYS A 21 5.35 -17.82 10.37
N ASN A 22 5.19 -17.42 11.64
CA ASN A 22 3.93 -16.81 12.11
C ASN A 22 3.70 -15.42 11.49
N TRP A 23 4.78 -14.70 11.22
CA TRP A 23 4.77 -13.42 10.51
C TRP A 23 4.23 -13.57 9.09
N ASP A 24 4.84 -14.46 8.30
CA ASP A 24 4.50 -14.72 6.90
C ASP A 24 3.06 -15.18 6.70
N ASP A 25 2.54 -15.99 7.63
CA ASP A 25 1.16 -16.47 7.57
C ASP A 25 0.17 -15.31 7.80
N SER A 26 0.44 -14.44 8.78
CA SER A 26 -0.50 -13.41 9.23
C SER A 26 -0.45 -12.09 8.45
N PHE A 27 0.63 -11.79 7.74
CA PHE A 27 0.83 -10.51 7.07
C PHE A 27 0.22 -10.51 5.65
N VAL A 28 -0.93 -9.83 5.50
CA VAL A 28 -1.65 -9.77 4.22
C VAL A 28 -0.89 -8.91 3.22
N MET A 29 -0.49 -7.70 3.64
CA MET A 29 0.12 -6.73 2.72
C MET A 29 1.45 -7.22 2.15
N ARG A 30 2.27 -7.94 2.94
CA ARG A 30 3.56 -8.46 2.48
C ARG A 30 3.45 -9.38 1.26
N LYS A 31 2.35 -10.12 1.11
CA LYS A 31 2.10 -10.99 -0.05
C LYS A 31 1.72 -10.19 -1.31
N LEU A 32 1.21 -8.98 -1.13
CA LEU A 32 0.66 -8.13 -2.18
C LEU A 32 1.69 -7.16 -2.77
N VAL A 33 2.72 -6.82 -2.01
CA VAL A 33 3.75 -5.83 -2.39
C VAL A 33 5.01 -6.48 -2.96
N ASN A 34 5.82 -5.69 -3.65
CA ASN A 34 7.11 -6.12 -4.16
C ASN A 34 8.16 -6.14 -3.04
N THR A 35 8.70 -7.32 -2.74
CA THR A 35 9.72 -7.58 -1.72
C THR A 35 11.09 -7.97 -2.27
N HIS A 36 11.36 -7.73 -3.57
CA HIS A 36 12.59 -8.18 -4.24
C HIS A 36 13.90 -7.66 -3.62
N TYR A 37 13.85 -6.60 -2.82
CA TYR A 37 15.02 -5.92 -2.27
C TYR A 37 15.29 -6.21 -0.77
N GLU A 38 14.53 -7.12 -0.13
CA GLU A 38 14.73 -7.51 1.28
C GLU A 38 16.16 -8.03 1.59
N GLY A 39 16.86 -8.57 0.59
CA GLY A 39 18.21 -9.14 0.75
C GLY A 39 19.37 -8.14 0.63
N GLU A 40 19.10 -6.91 0.19
CA GLU A 40 20.14 -5.89 -0.04
C GLU A 40 20.34 -4.94 1.15
N ILE A 41 19.44 -4.99 2.13
CA ILE A 41 19.43 -4.16 3.32
C ILE A 41 20.14 -4.88 4.49
N LYS A 42 20.88 -4.12 5.30
CA LYS A 42 21.60 -4.63 6.48
C LYS A 42 21.32 -3.85 7.75
N SER A 43 20.95 -2.58 7.66
CA SER A 43 20.81 -1.68 8.80
C SER A 43 19.88 -0.50 8.52
N PHE A 44 19.44 0.14 9.61
CA PHE A 44 18.70 1.40 9.56
C PHE A 44 19.53 2.49 8.88
N GLY A 45 18.91 3.23 7.95
CA GLY A 45 19.57 4.26 7.15
C GLY A 45 20.22 3.75 5.86
N ASP A 46 20.15 2.44 5.59
CA ASP A 46 20.56 1.91 4.29
C ASP A 46 19.61 2.41 3.20
N THR A 47 20.20 2.68 2.04
CA THR A 47 19.46 3.02 0.82
C THR A 47 19.72 1.97 -0.24
N VAL A 48 18.66 1.39 -0.78
CA VAL A 48 18.72 0.48 -1.92
C VAL A 48 18.58 1.28 -3.21
N HIS A 49 19.48 1.06 -4.15
CA HIS A 49 19.37 1.63 -5.49
C HIS A 49 18.62 0.67 -6.38
N VAL A 50 17.46 1.09 -6.87
CA VAL A 50 16.63 0.34 -7.80
C VAL A 50 16.94 0.82 -9.22
N PRO A 51 17.72 0.07 -10.02
CA PRO A 51 17.97 0.43 -11.40
C PRO A 51 16.70 0.25 -12.22
N TYR A 52 16.49 1.15 -13.17
CA TYR A 52 15.42 1.04 -14.15
C TYR A 52 15.87 1.60 -15.49
N LEU A 53 15.24 1.11 -16.54
CA LEU A 53 15.50 1.54 -17.90
C LEU A 53 14.72 2.83 -18.17
N GLY A 54 15.39 3.81 -18.79
CA GLY A 54 14.71 5.00 -19.33
C GLY A 54 13.62 4.63 -20.34
N ASN A 55 12.64 5.50 -20.52
CA ASN A 55 11.57 5.26 -21.48
C ASN A 55 12.13 5.34 -22.91
N ILE A 56 11.78 4.37 -23.76
CA ILE A 56 12.17 4.36 -25.17
C ILE A 56 11.08 5.10 -25.96
N THR A 57 11.43 6.14 -26.69
CA THR A 57 10.45 6.82 -27.55
C THR A 57 10.32 6.08 -28.88
N VAL A 58 9.10 5.87 -29.34
CA VAL A 58 8.81 5.26 -30.65
C VAL A 58 8.61 6.38 -31.66
N ALA A 59 9.39 6.37 -32.73
CA ALA A 59 9.26 7.30 -33.86
C ALA A 59 8.63 6.60 -35.06
N ASP A 60 7.91 7.36 -35.89
CA ASP A 60 7.37 6.85 -37.14
C ASP A 60 8.50 6.54 -38.14
N TYR A 61 8.41 5.38 -38.80
CA TYR A 61 9.34 4.97 -39.85
C TYR A 61 8.72 5.22 -41.22
N ASP A 62 9.21 6.22 -41.95
CA ASP A 62 8.86 6.45 -43.36
C ASP A 62 10.02 6.05 -44.28
N ASN A 63 9.82 4.97 -45.03
CA ASN A 63 10.77 4.44 -46.02
C ASN A 63 10.66 5.14 -47.39
N THR A 64 9.75 6.11 -47.54
CA THR A 64 9.51 6.79 -48.82
C THR A 64 10.50 7.94 -49.05
N ALA A 65 11.11 8.48 -47.98
CA ALA A 65 12.06 9.60 -48.02
C ALA A 65 13.54 9.19 -47.80
N GLY A 66 13.84 7.90 -47.62
CA GLY A 66 15.20 7.43 -47.34
C GLY A 66 15.78 7.94 -46.00
N THR A 67 14.91 8.30 -45.06
CA THR A 67 15.30 8.80 -43.73
C THR A 67 16.02 7.71 -42.93
N PRO A 68 17.27 7.95 -42.48
CA PRO A 68 18.00 6.97 -41.69
C PRO A 68 17.38 6.80 -40.30
N VAL A 69 17.36 5.56 -39.80
CA VAL A 69 16.93 5.22 -38.44
C VAL A 69 17.95 5.77 -37.44
N SER A 70 17.53 6.70 -36.57
CA SER A 70 18.34 7.15 -35.45
C SER A 70 18.13 6.24 -34.25
N TYR A 71 19.21 5.66 -33.73
CA TYR A 71 19.20 4.90 -32.48
C TYR A 71 19.30 5.87 -31.29
N GLN A 72 18.56 5.58 -30.21
CA GLN A 72 18.66 6.31 -28.96
C GLN A 72 19.62 5.59 -28.03
N ASP A 73 20.44 6.35 -27.32
CA ASP A 73 21.21 5.83 -26.19
C ASP A 73 20.25 5.56 -25.03
N VAL A 74 20.28 4.34 -24.49
CA VAL A 74 19.47 3.97 -23.33
C VAL A 74 20.20 4.47 -22.09
N GLU A 75 19.61 5.44 -21.40
CA GLU A 75 20.13 5.91 -20.12
C GLU A 75 19.76 4.93 -19.00
N ASP A 76 20.77 4.50 -18.24
CA ASP A 76 20.58 3.74 -17.00
C ASP A 76 20.27 4.73 -15.86
N LEU A 77 19.04 4.67 -15.35
CA LEU A 77 18.57 5.52 -14.26
C LEU A 77 18.46 4.71 -12.97
N THR A 78 18.64 5.39 -11.82
CA THR A 78 18.54 4.75 -10.50
C THR A 78 17.62 5.56 -9.60
N ASP A 79 16.65 4.88 -8.98
CA ASP A 79 15.84 5.44 -7.90
C ASP A 79 16.31 4.88 -6.56
N THR A 80 16.12 5.62 -5.48
CA THR A 80 16.50 5.19 -4.12
C THR A 80 15.29 4.77 -3.30
N LEU A 81 15.39 3.64 -2.59
CA LEU A 81 14.50 3.21 -1.51
C LEU A 81 15.26 3.35 -0.19
N ALA A 82 14.76 4.15 0.75
CA ALA A 82 15.39 4.34 2.05
C ALA A 82 14.72 3.46 3.12
N ILE A 83 15.51 2.89 4.01
CA ILE A 83 15.03 2.16 5.19
C ILE A 83 15.05 3.12 6.39
N ASP A 84 13.92 3.77 6.61
CA ASP A 84 13.78 4.88 7.57
C ASP A 84 12.90 4.53 8.78
N GLN A 85 12.35 3.32 8.85
CA GLN A 85 11.59 2.84 10.00
C GLN A 85 12.39 1.79 10.78
N ARG A 86 12.25 1.86 12.11
CA ARG A 86 12.79 0.86 13.05
C ARG A 86 11.80 0.65 14.19
N LYS A 87 11.53 -0.61 14.50
CA LYS A 87 10.66 -1.02 15.60
C LYS A 87 11.33 -2.15 16.38
N TYR A 88 11.05 -2.20 17.66
CA TYR A 88 11.56 -3.28 18.52
C TYR A 88 10.40 -3.92 19.27
N TRP A 89 10.56 -5.19 19.60
CA TRP A 89 9.72 -5.89 20.56
C TRP A 89 10.62 -6.43 21.66
N ALA A 90 10.13 -6.38 22.90
CA ALA A 90 10.85 -6.93 24.03
C ALA A 90 9.85 -7.47 25.06
N PHE A 91 10.11 -8.69 25.54
CA PHE A 91 9.39 -9.23 26.68
C PHE A 91 10.36 -9.92 27.63
N LYS A 92 10.01 -9.89 28.92
CA LYS A 92 10.75 -10.58 29.98
C LYS A 92 10.04 -11.87 30.35
N VAL A 93 10.82 -12.90 30.66
CA VAL A 93 10.32 -14.18 31.17
C VAL A 93 10.99 -14.45 32.51
N GLU A 94 10.20 -14.51 33.58
CA GLU A 94 10.69 -14.77 34.92
C GLU A 94 11.13 -16.23 35.08
N ASP A 95 12.16 -16.47 35.89
CA ASP A 95 12.73 -17.82 36.06
C ASP A 95 11.78 -18.76 36.83
N VAL A 96 10.91 -18.22 37.69
CA VAL A 96 9.88 -19.01 38.40
C VAL A 96 8.81 -19.51 37.42
N GLU A 97 8.45 -18.68 36.44
CA GLU A 97 7.52 -19.03 35.37
C GLU A 97 8.14 -20.01 34.40
N LYS A 98 9.45 -19.92 34.09
CA LYS A 98 10.15 -20.93 33.27
C LYS A 98 10.12 -22.34 33.85
N ALA A 99 9.97 -22.49 35.16
CA ALA A 99 9.86 -23.78 35.82
C ALA A 99 8.44 -24.39 35.69
N GLN A 100 7.42 -23.58 35.43
CA GLN A 100 6.00 -23.99 35.38
C GLN A 100 5.37 -23.85 33.98
N ALA A 101 5.97 -23.05 33.09
CA ALA A 101 5.48 -22.76 31.75
C ALA A 101 6.19 -23.64 30.71
N SER A 102 5.45 -24.64 30.23
CA SER A 102 5.79 -25.43 29.05
C SER A 102 6.20 -24.54 27.87
N VAL A 103 6.93 -25.12 26.90
CA VAL A 103 7.36 -24.49 25.64
C VAL A 103 6.26 -23.64 24.98
N GLU A 104 5.01 -24.04 25.15
CA GLU A 104 3.79 -23.40 24.64
C GLU A 104 3.61 -21.93 25.05
N VAL A 105 3.88 -21.55 26.30
CA VAL A 105 3.71 -20.15 26.75
C VAL A 105 4.69 -19.23 26.02
N ARG A 106 5.90 -19.72 25.74
CA ARG A 106 6.94 -18.97 25.01
C ARG A 106 6.59 -18.78 23.53
N GLU A 107 6.05 -19.82 22.88
CA GLU A 107 5.57 -19.74 21.49
C GLU A 107 4.39 -18.78 21.34
N ASN A 108 3.51 -18.70 22.34
CA ASN A 108 2.40 -17.75 22.33
C ASN A 108 2.86 -16.30 22.50
N TYR A 109 3.91 -16.02 23.28
CA TYR A 109 4.47 -14.67 23.40
C TYR A 109 5.18 -14.21 22.12
N THR A 110 5.96 -15.07 21.47
CA THR A 110 6.58 -14.73 20.18
C THR A 110 5.54 -14.55 19.08
N ARG A 111 4.48 -15.38 19.06
CA ARG A 111 3.34 -15.18 18.15
C ARG A 111 2.64 -13.83 18.37
N ARG A 112 2.42 -13.41 19.62
CA ARG A 112 1.82 -12.11 19.93
C ARG A 112 2.73 -10.94 19.54
N ALA A 113 4.03 -11.06 19.77
CA ALA A 113 5.00 -10.06 19.33
C ALA A 113 5.00 -9.92 17.80
N ALA A 114 4.92 -11.04 17.07
CA ALA A 114 4.79 -11.04 15.61
C ALA A 114 3.50 -10.34 15.14
N ILE A 115 2.36 -10.62 15.77
CA ILE A 115 1.09 -9.96 15.41
C ILE A 115 1.16 -8.45 15.67
N ALA A 116 1.65 -8.02 16.84
CA ALA A 116 1.73 -6.60 17.18
C ALA A 116 2.66 -5.82 16.23
N MET A 117 3.79 -6.42 15.84
CA MET A 117 4.69 -5.82 14.86
C MET A 117 4.06 -5.77 13.47
N LYS A 118 3.28 -6.79 13.07
CA LYS A 118 2.58 -6.83 11.79
C LYS A 118 1.55 -5.70 11.71
N ASP A 119 0.77 -5.51 12.76
CA ASP A 119 -0.24 -4.45 12.81
C ASP A 119 0.39 -3.06 12.59
N GLU A 120 1.54 -2.79 13.23
CA GLU A 120 2.26 -1.53 13.08
C GLU A 120 2.79 -1.27 11.65
N ILE A 121 3.32 -2.29 10.95
CA ILE A 121 3.77 -2.12 9.57
C ILE A 121 2.58 -2.02 8.62
N GLU A 122 1.55 -2.84 8.82
CA GLU A 122 0.39 -2.88 7.96
C GLU A 122 -0.39 -1.56 8.04
N GLU A 123 -0.54 -1.00 9.25
CA GLU A 123 -1.09 0.34 9.48
C GLU A 123 -0.26 1.43 8.77
N TRP A 124 1.07 1.31 8.79
CA TRP A 124 1.94 2.25 8.08
C TRP A 124 1.78 2.17 6.55
N LEU A 125 1.74 0.96 5.97
CA LEU A 125 1.57 0.74 4.53
C LEU A 125 0.18 1.13 4.02
N LEU A 126 -0.86 0.90 4.83
CA LEU A 126 -2.26 1.25 4.50
C LEU A 126 -2.64 2.67 4.90
N GLY A 127 -1.77 3.36 5.62
CA GLY A 127 -2.02 4.70 6.12
C GLY A 127 -2.13 5.76 5.00
N PRO A 128 -2.81 6.89 5.27
CA PRO A 128 -3.01 7.97 4.29
C PRO A 128 -1.71 8.66 3.90
N ALA A 129 -0.69 8.62 4.76
CA ALA A 129 0.63 9.19 4.48
C ALA A 129 1.33 8.46 3.34
N PHE A 130 1.27 7.13 3.34
CA PHE A 130 1.90 6.29 2.31
C PHE A 130 1.04 6.22 1.04
N THR A 131 -0.25 5.92 1.21
CA THR A 131 -1.19 5.78 0.08
C THR A 131 -1.47 7.12 -0.63
N GLY A 132 -1.22 8.26 0.02
CA GLY A 132 -1.34 9.59 -0.58
C GLY A 132 -0.35 9.87 -1.71
N GLU A 133 0.71 9.07 -1.83
CA GLU A 133 1.68 9.13 -2.93
C GLU A 133 1.18 8.47 -4.21
N ILE A 134 0.10 7.68 -4.14
CA ILE A 134 -0.57 7.07 -5.30
C ILE A 134 -1.22 8.16 -6.15
N GLY A 135 -1.02 8.08 -7.47
CA GLY A 135 -1.43 9.13 -8.41
C GLY A 135 -2.84 8.99 -8.95
N GLN A 136 -3.55 7.92 -8.59
CA GLN A 136 -4.93 7.69 -9.00
C GLN A 136 -5.82 7.57 -7.79
N VAL A 137 -6.85 8.41 -7.73
CA VAL A 137 -7.89 8.35 -6.72
C VAL A 137 -9.27 8.20 -7.37
N VAL A 138 -10.13 7.41 -6.73
CA VAL A 138 -11.57 7.43 -6.99
C VAL A 138 -12.24 8.01 -5.76
N THR A 139 -12.83 9.19 -5.87
CA THR A 139 -13.44 9.88 -4.71
C THR A 139 -14.82 10.44 -5.03
N ALA A 140 -15.71 10.48 -4.04
CA ALA A 140 -17.06 11.01 -4.19
C ALA A 140 -17.05 12.49 -4.66
N LEU A 141 -17.97 12.82 -5.58
CA LEU A 141 -18.09 14.19 -6.12
C LEU A 141 -18.40 15.24 -5.05
N ALA A 142 -19.11 14.85 -3.99
CA ALA A 142 -19.52 15.74 -2.90
C ALA A 142 -18.33 16.16 -2.01
N ALA A 143 -17.34 15.28 -1.85
CA ALA A 143 -16.15 15.53 -1.04
C ALA A 143 -15.14 16.51 -1.69
N VAL A 144 -15.32 16.81 -2.98
CA VAL A 144 -14.42 17.67 -3.76
C VAL A 144 -15.10 18.98 -4.13
N ALA A 145 -14.52 20.10 -3.67
CA ALA A 145 -14.99 21.44 -3.99
C ALA A 145 -14.81 21.76 -5.48
N ALA A 146 -15.75 22.53 -6.05
CA ALA A 146 -15.59 23.05 -7.40
C ALA A 146 -14.49 24.12 -7.43
N ARG A 147 -13.70 24.14 -8.50
CA ARG A 147 -12.68 25.16 -8.74
C ARG A 147 -13.35 26.54 -8.87
N ALA A 148 -12.88 27.52 -8.09
CA ALA A 148 -13.34 28.90 -8.04
C ALA A 148 -12.36 29.85 -8.75
N ASN A 149 -12.86 30.98 -9.26
CA ASN A 149 -12.07 31.99 -9.97
C ASN A 149 -11.23 32.80 -8.98
N THR A 150 -10.00 33.18 -9.39
CA THR A 150 -9.15 34.11 -8.62
C THR A 150 -9.02 33.71 -7.15
N THR A 151 -8.90 32.40 -6.90
CA THR A 151 -8.88 31.82 -5.55
C THR A 151 -7.53 31.17 -5.31
N ALA A 152 -6.99 31.35 -4.11
CA ALA A 152 -5.73 30.74 -3.70
C ALA A 152 -5.92 29.26 -3.37
N TYR A 153 -5.02 28.41 -3.88
CA TYR A 153 -4.99 26.99 -3.63
C TYR A 153 -3.62 26.56 -3.10
N SER A 154 -3.64 25.77 -2.03
CA SER A 154 -2.46 25.15 -1.45
C SER A 154 -2.06 23.89 -2.20
N LEU A 155 -0.78 23.51 -2.11
CA LEU A 155 -0.29 22.24 -2.63
C LEU A 155 -1.14 21.07 -2.07
N GLY A 156 -1.54 20.16 -2.95
CA GLY A 156 -2.35 18.99 -2.59
C GLY A 156 -3.86 19.21 -2.51
N ALA A 157 -4.37 20.44 -2.64
CA ALA A 157 -5.80 20.70 -2.69
C ALA A 157 -6.46 19.97 -3.87
N LEU A 158 -7.60 19.31 -3.63
CA LEU A 158 -8.39 18.62 -4.66
C LEU A 158 -9.53 19.51 -5.13
N VAL A 159 -9.70 19.61 -6.45
CA VAL A 159 -10.80 20.34 -7.08
C VAL A 159 -11.45 19.55 -8.20
N LYS A 160 -12.69 19.91 -8.53
CA LYS A 160 -13.38 19.48 -9.74
C LYS A 160 -13.68 20.70 -10.65
N PRO A 161 -13.77 20.52 -11.96
CA PRO A 161 -14.25 21.59 -12.84
C PRO A 161 -15.70 21.95 -12.51
N ALA A 162 -16.09 23.22 -12.71
CA ALA A 162 -17.45 23.69 -12.46
C ALA A 162 -18.50 22.89 -13.27
N THR A 163 -18.20 22.62 -14.53
CA THR A 163 -18.90 21.62 -15.34
C THR A 163 -18.16 20.29 -15.21
N ALA A 164 -18.71 19.36 -14.44
CA ALA A 164 -18.06 18.10 -14.14
C ALA A 164 -17.72 17.31 -15.41
N ASN A 165 -16.44 16.96 -15.58
CA ASN A 165 -15.94 16.14 -16.68
C ASN A 165 -15.62 14.69 -16.26
N GLY A 166 -15.99 14.31 -15.02
CA GLY A 166 -15.76 12.98 -14.46
C GLY A 166 -14.38 12.77 -13.81
N PHE A 167 -13.55 13.82 -13.73
CA PHE A 167 -12.21 13.76 -13.13
C PHE A 167 -12.06 14.69 -11.93
N VAL A 168 -11.06 14.38 -11.10
CA VAL A 168 -10.62 15.20 -9.97
C VAL A 168 -9.19 15.65 -10.23
N TYR A 169 -8.87 16.88 -9.84
CA TYR A 169 -7.58 17.51 -10.07
C TYR A 169 -6.91 17.87 -8.76
N LYS A 170 -5.63 17.56 -8.62
CA LYS A 170 -4.80 17.91 -7.46
C LYS A 170 -3.92 19.10 -7.81
N CYS A 171 -3.83 20.08 -6.91
CA CYS A 171 -2.90 21.19 -7.03
C CYS A 171 -1.46 20.66 -6.88
N SER A 172 -0.67 20.71 -7.95
CA SER A 172 0.74 20.31 -7.97
C SER A 172 1.69 21.49 -7.74
N THR A 173 1.24 22.71 -8.05
CA THR A 173 1.97 23.95 -7.74
C THR A 173 0.99 24.93 -7.10
N ALA A 174 1.25 25.31 -5.85
CA ALA A 174 0.41 26.26 -5.11
C ALA A 174 0.40 27.64 -5.78
N GLY A 175 -0.73 28.33 -5.71
CA GLY A 175 -0.90 29.61 -6.40
C GLY A 175 -2.32 30.15 -6.37
N THR A 176 -2.60 31.13 -7.22
CA THR A 176 -3.95 31.67 -7.44
C THR A 176 -4.48 31.25 -8.81
N SER A 177 -5.71 30.72 -8.83
CA SER A 177 -6.38 30.31 -10.06
C SER A 177 -6.70 31.53 -10.96
N GLY A 178 -6.79 31.31 -12.27
CA GLY A 178 -7.15 32.37 -13.22
C GLY A 178 -8.57 32.92 -13.03
N GLY A 179 -8.87 34.05 -13.68
CA GLY A 179 -10.24 34.59 -13.72
C GLY A 179 -11.24 33.74 -14.50
N SER A 180 -10.75 32.82 -15.34
CA SER A 180 -11.54 31.81 -16.05
C SER A 180 -10.91 30.43 -15.89
N ALA A 181 -11.72 29.38 -16.00
CA ALA A 181 -11.25 28.00 -15.87
C ALA A 181 -10.48 27.57 -17.13
N PRO A 182 -9.39 26.79 -16.99
CA PRO A 182 -8.66 26.25 -18.12
C PRO A 182 -9.41 25.06 -18.77
N VAL A 183 -8.91 24.60 -19.92
CA VAL A 183 -9.34 23.31 -20.50
C VAL A 183 -8.70 22.19 -19.70
N PHE A 184 -9.51 21.53 -18.88
CA PHE A 184 -9.03 20.45 -18.02
C PHE A 184 -8.70 19.17 -18.81
N PRO A 185 -7.51 18.56 -18.61
CA PRO A 185 -7.11 17.38 -19.36
C PRO A 185 -7.86 16.12 -18.91
N SER A 186 -8.12 15.20 -19.85
CA SER A 186 -8.87 13.95 -19.63
C SER A 186 -7.99 12.70 -19.45
N ILE A 187 -6.66 12.89 -19.52
CA ILE A 187 -5.65 11.85 -19.26
C ILE A 187 -5.18 11.99 -17.81
N VAL A 188 -5.22 10.88 -17.06
CA VAL A 188 -4.75 10.86 -15.66
C VAL A 188 -3.25 11.12 -15.62
N GLY A 189 -2.81 11.99 -14.72
CA GLY A 189 -1.44 12.45 -14.60
C GLY A 189 -1.06 13.64 -15.49
N ALA A 190 -1.91 14.02 -16.47
CA ALA A 190 -1.66 15.20 -17.28
C ALA A 190 -1.85 16.49 -16.46
N THR A 191 -1.04 17.51 -16.76
CA THR A 191 -1.06 18.79 -16.05
C THR A 191 -1.64 19.91 -16.89
N VAL A 192 -2.20 20.93 -16.23
CA VAL A 192 -2.65 22.17 -16.86
C VAL A 192 -2.39 23.36 -15.95
N THR A 193 -1.89 24.44 -16.52
CA THR A 193 -1.66 25.71 -15.81
C THR A 193 -2.94 26.54 -15.79
N ASP A 194 -3.29 27.05 -14.61
CA ASP A 194 -4.47 27.86 -14.33
C ASP A 194 -4.07 29.11 -13.52
N GLY A 195 -3.79 30.21 -14.20
CA GLY A 195 -3.16 31.38 -13.57
C GLY A 195 -1.75 31.02 -13.11
N THR A 196 -1.51 31.02 -11.79
CA THR A 196 -0.23 30.57 -11.21
C THR A 196 -0.30 29.19 -10.55
N VAL A 197 -1.48 28.56 -10.54
CA VAL A 197 -1.66 27.18 -10.06
C VAL A 197 -1.37 26.21 -11.19
N VAL A 198 -0.79 25.06 -10.88
CA VAL A 198 -0.74 23.91 -11.80
C VAL A 198 -1.61 22.80 -11.22
N TRP A 199 -2.53 22.32 -12.05
CA TRP A 199 -3.43 21.20 -11.75
C TRP A 199 -2.93 19.94 -12.42
N THR A 200 -2.90 18.82 -11.69
CA THR A 200 -2.68 17.49 -12.24
C THR A 200 -3.97 16.69 -12.18
N ASN A 201 -4.37 16.03 -13.25
CA ASN A 201 -5.48 15.08 -13.21
C ASN A 201 -5.11 13.91 -12.27
N PHE A 202 -5.81 13.82 -11.14
CA PHE A 202 -5.47 12.93 -10.03
C PHE A 202 -6.39 11.70 -9.96
N GLY A 203 -7.30 11.54 -10.92
CA GLY A 203 -8.17 10.37 -11.03
C GLY A 203 -9.63 10.70 -11.30
N TYR A 204 -10.50 9.78 -10.89
CA TYR A 204 -11.90 9.74 -11.30
C TYR A 204 -12.84 10.14 -10.17
N VAL A 205 -13.99 10.67 -10.57
CA VAL A 205 -15.11 10.85 -9.65
C VAL A 205 -15.78 9.49 -9.42
N GLY A 206 -15.97 9.13 -8.14
CA GLY A 206 -16.70 7.97 -7.66
C GLY A 206 -18.21 8.22 -7.52
N PHE A 207 -18.94 7.21 -7.02
CA PHE A 207 -20.41 7.17 -7.06
C PHE A 207 -21.12 7.67 -5.79
N GLY A 208 -20.51 8.61 -5.05
CA GLY A 208 -21.04 9.09 -3.77
C GLY A 208 -20.69 8.16 -2.61
N ALA A 209 -21.51 8.16 -1.56
CA ALA A 209 -21.34 7.26 -0.43
C ALA A 209 -21.48 5.79 -0.88
N LEU A 210 -20.62 4.93 -0.37
CA LEU A 210 -20.51 3.52 -0.73
C LEU A 210 -21.70 2.73 -0.18
N THR A 211 -22.37 2.02 -1.07
CA THR A 211 -23.47 1.12 -0.78
C THR A 211 -23.27 -0.17 -1.56
N ALA A 212 -23.92 -1.26 -1.19
CA ALA A 212 -23.84 -2.52 -1.94
C ALA A 212 -24.15 -2.34 -3.45
N ALA A 213 -25.11 -1.46 -3.78
CA ALA A 213 -25.54 -1.20 -5.16
C ALA A 213 -24.51 -0.44 -6.02
N ASN A 214 -23.60 0.33 -5.41
CA ASN A 214 -22.59 1.10 -6.14
C ASN A 214 -21.16 0.57 -5.97
N PHE A 215 -20.91 -0.32 -4.99
CA PHE A 215 -19.59 -0.88 -4.73
C PHE A 215 -18.97 -1.53 -5.98
N TYR A 216 -19.72 -2.39 -6.65
CA TYR A 216 -19.27 -3.02 -7.90
C TYR A 216 -18.90 -1.98 -8.97
N LYS A 217 -19.72 -0.93 -9.11
CA LYS A 217 -19.47 0.16 -10.07
C LYS A 217 -18.21 0.94 -9.70
N THR A 218 -17.98 1.19 -8.42
CA THR A 218 -16.77 1.87 -7.92
C THR A 218 -15.51 1.06 -8.26
N LEU A 219 -15.53 -0.26 -8.06
CA LEU A 219 -14.43 -1.13 -8.50
C LEU A 219 -14.25 -1.16 -10.02
N VAL A 220 -15.34 -1.14 -10.79
CA VAL A 220 -15.26 -1.04 -12.26
C VAL A 220 -14.67 0.31 -12.70
N THR A 221 -14.95 1.41 -11.99
CA THR A 221 -14.29 2.70 -12.23
C THR A 221 -12.80 2.66 -11.89
N ALA A 222 -12.42 2.00 -10.80
CA ALA A 222 -11.00 1.75 -10.50
C ALA A 222 -10.33 0.93 -11.61
N LYS A 223 -10.98 -0.14 -12.09
CA LYS A 223 -10.50 -0.92 -13.25
C LYS A 223 -10.35 -0.08 -14.51
N LYS A 224 -11.30 0.81 -14.78
CA LYS A 224 -11.22 1.77 -15.88
C LYS A 224 -9.99 2.68 -15.75
N ALA A 225 -9.65 3.09 -14.52
CA ALA A 225 -8.45 3.88 -14.27
C ALA A 225 -7.18 3.14 -14.69
N PHE A 226 -6.98 1.91 -14.19
CA PHE A 226 -5.85 1.06 -14.56
C PHE A 226 -5.75 0.79 -16.07
N ARG A 227 -6.90 0.53 -16.72
CA ARG A 227 -6.94 0.28 -18.16
C ARG A 227 -6.57 1.50 -18.98
N LYS A 228 -6.97 2.71 -18.54
CA LYS A 228 -6.57 3.95 -19.22
C LYS A 228 -5.10 4.30 -19.03
N SER A 229 -4.49 3.91 -17.91
CA SER A 229 -3.06 4.07 -17.68
C SER A 229 -2.20 2.91 -18.21
N ASN A 230 -2.80 1.91 -18.87
CA ASN A 230 -2.12 0.69 -19.33
C ASN A 230 -1.37 -0.06 -18.23
N THR A 231 -1.77 0.11 -16.97
CA THR A 231 -1.18 -0.58 -15.80
C THR A 231 -1.98 -1.83 -15.41
N TRP A 232 -3.04 -2.17 -16.16
CA TRP A 232 -3.86 -3.34 -15.87
C TRP A 232 -3.18 -4.66 -16.23
N ILE A 233 -2.93 -5.51 -15.22
CA ILE A 233 -2.42 -6.88 -15.37
C ILE A 233 -3.55 -7.86 -15.06
N GLU A 234 -3.90 -8.72 -16.01
CA GLU A 234 -5.01 -9.66 -15.84
C GLU A 234 -4.65 -10.73 -14.80
N GLY A 235 -5.52 -10.92 -13.80
CA GLY A 235 -5.37 -12.00 -12.80
C GLY A 235 -4.53 -11.67 -11.57
N ASP A 236 -3.71 -10.61 -11.62
CA ASP A 236 -2.77 -10.24 -10.54
C ASP A 236 -3.12 -8.96 -9.78
N MET A 237 -4.25 -8.35 -10.12
CA MET A 237 -4.76 -7.20 -9.40
C MET A 237 -5.36 -7.60 -8.05
N TRP A 238 -5.02 -6.84 -7.02
CA TRP A 238 -5.53 -7.00 -5.67
C TRP A 238 -6.22 -5.73 -5.18
N ALA A 239 -7.14 -5.88 -4.24
CA ALA A 239 -7.75 -4.79 -3.50
C ALA A 239 -7.85 -5.16 -2.03
N VAL A 240 -7.37 -4.28 -1.15
CA VAL A 240 -7.49 -4.41 0.31
C VAL A 240 -8.66 -3.54 0.78
N ILE A 241 -9.65 -4.17 1.41
CA ILE A 241 -10.87 -3.54 1.90
C ILE A 241 -10.95 -3.57 3.43
N PRO A 242 -11.60 -2.57 4.05
CA PRO A 242 -11.87 -2.58 5.48
C PRO A 242 -13.04 -3.52 5.83
N PRO A 243 -13.17 -3.97 7.10
CA PRO A 243 -14.18 -4.94 7.53
C PRO A 243 -15.64 -4.45 7.35
N GLU A 244 -15.88 -3.15 7.43
CA GLU A 244 -17.21 -2.56 7.21
C GLU A 244 -17.68 -2.72 5.76
N VAL A 245 -16.73 -2.69 4.81
CA VAL A 245 -17.01 -2.95 3.40
C VAL A 245 -17.20 -4.44 3.14
N GLU A 246 -16.52 -5.30 3.90
CA GLU A 246 -16.80 -6.74 3.91
C GLU A 246 -18.23 -7.04 4.35
N GLU A 247 -18.73 -6.40 5.41
CA GLU A 247 -20.13 -6.56 5.85
C GLU A 247 -21.12 -6.17 4.74
N LEU A 248 -20.89 -5.06 4.05
CA LEU A 248 -21.73 -4.64 2.92
C LEU A 248 -21.75 -5.67 1.79
N ILE A 249 -20.62 -6.34 1.52
CA ILE A 249 -20.54 -7.40 0.52
C ILE A 249 -21.35 -8.62 0.96
N LEU A 250 -21.16 -9.08 2.21
CA LEU A 250 -21.78 -10.29 2.74
C LEU A 250 -23.29 -10.15 2.96
N THR A 251 -23.78 -8.95 3.17
CA THR A 251 -25.22 -8.70 3.37
C THR A 251 -26.00 -8.59 2.05
N SER A 252 -25.31 -8.50 0.91
CA SER A 252 -25.95 -8.27 -0.39
C SER A 252 -25.95 -9.53 -1.27
N GLU A 253 -27.15 -10.06 -1.55
CA GLU A 253 -27.33 -11.29 -2.35
C GLU A 253 -26.72 -11.19 -3.75
N GLU A 254 -26.70 -9.99 -4.34
CA GLU A 254 -26.15 -9.75 -5.69
C GLU A 254 -24.61 -9.89 -5.74
N LEU A 255 -23.90 -9.54 -4.66
CA LEU A 255 -22.44 -9.67 -4.59
C LEU A 255 -21.98 -11.08 -4.22
N ILE A 256 -22.79 -11.82 -3.45
CA ILE A 256 -22.53 -13.22 -3.08
C ILE A 256 -22.59 -14.13 -4.33
N HIS A 257 -23.55 -13.91 -5.23
CA HIS A 257 -23.62 -14.68 -6.48
C HIS A 257 -22.47 -14.38 -7.46
N ALA A 258 -21.84 -13.21 -7.36
CA ALA A 258 -20.67 -12.87 -8.16
C ALA A 258 -19.40 -13.58 -7.66
N THR A 259 -19.28 -13.86 -6.35
CA THR A 259 -18.12 -14.51 -5.75
C THR A 259 -18.18 -16.05 -5.80
N ASP A 260 -19.37 -16.66 -5.75
CA ASP A 260 -19.54 -18.13 -5.76
C ASP A 260 -19.15 -18.83 -7.08
N ARG A 261 -18.97 -18.08 -8.19
CA ARG A 261 -18.65 -18.65 -9.51
C ARG A 261 -17.15 -18.81 -9.81
N GLY A 262 -16.25 -18.41 -8.92
CA GLY A 262 -14.82 -18.41 -9.18
C GLY A 262 -14.00 -19.02 -8.05
N ASP A 263 -13.78 -20.33 -8.15
CA ASP A 263 -12.79 -21.19 -7.46
C ASP A 263 -12.19 -20.66 -6.13
N LYS A 264 -12.51 -21.34 -5.02
CA LYS A 264 -12.02 -21.02 -3.68
C LYS A 264 -10.52 -21.35 -3.56
N ILE A 265 -9.67 -20.39 -3.91
CA ILE A 265 -8.28 -20.42 -3.46
C ILE A 265 -8.32 -20.11 -1.97
N VAL A 266 -8.08 -21.12 -1.14
CA VAL A 266 -7.98 -21.00 0.32
C VAL A 266 -6.66 -20.34 0.67
N GLU A 267 -6.56 -19.04 0.40
CA GLU A 267 -5.46 -18.19 0.86
C GLU A 267 -5.98 -17.32 2.02
N GLN A 268 -5.24 -17.27 3.13
CA GLN A 268 -5.66 -16.56 4.33
C GLN A 268 -5.93 -15.07 4.02
N GLY A 269 -7.14 -14.61 4.32
CA GLY A 269 -7.57 -13.22 4.09
C GLY A 269 -8.15 -12.94 2.70
N LEU A 270 -8.11 -13.88 1.74
CA LEU A 270 -8.76 -13.72 0.44
C LEU A 270 -10.28 -13.96 0.56
N MET A 271 -11.06 -12.92 0.32
CA MET A 271 -12.53 -12.99 0.32
C MET A 271 -13.11 -13.51 -1.00
N GLY A 272 -12.38 -13.34 -2.11
CA GLY A 272 -12.82 -13.77 -3.43
C GLY A 272 -12.32 -12.86 -4.53
N LYS A 273 -12.90 -12.99 -5.72
CA LYS A 273 -12.58 -12.13 -6.87
C LYS A 273 -13.80 -11.31 -7.28
N LEU A 274 -13.64 -9.99 -7.40
CA LEU A 274 -14.69 -9.09 -7.87
C LEU A 274 -14.13 -8.09 -8.88
N ALA A 275 -14.84 -7.88 -9.99
CA ALA A 275 -14.39 -7.04 -11.12
C ALA A 275 -12.99 -7.35 -11.69
N GLY A 276 -12.40 -8.51 -11.34
CA GLY A 276 -11.04 -8.90 -11.71
C GLY A 276 -9.97 -8.57 -10.66
N PHE A 277 -10.37 -8.02 -9.51
CA PHE A 277 -9.51 -7.85 -8.33
C PHE A 277 -9.65 -9.03 -7.38
N LYS A 278 -8.54 -9.50 -6.80
CA LYS A 278 -8.52 -10.36 -5.62
C LYS A 278 -8.77 -9.50 -4.38
N LEU A 279 -9.88 -9.73 -3.68
CA LEU A 279 -10.26 -8.96 -2.50
C LEU A 279 -9.64 -9.54 -1.24
N TYR A 280 -8.94 -8.71 -0.48
CA TYR A 280 -8.38 -9.04 0.82
C TYR A 280 -9.00 -8.15 1.89
N CYS A 281 -9.34 -8.71 3.05
CA CYS A 281 -9.81 -7.92 4.19
C CYS A 281 -8.66 -7.63 5.16
N SER A 282 -8.55 -6.38 5.61
CA SER A 282 -7.67 -5.97 6.70
C SER A 282 -8.35 -4.94 7.60
N ASN A 283 -8.18 -5.09 8.90
CA ASN A 283 -8.63 -4.15 9.94
C ASN A 283 -7.69 -2.95 10.11
N ASN A 284 -6.50 -2.97 9.50
CA ASN A 284 -5.48 -1.91 9.60
C ASN A 284 -5.61 -0.86 8.50
N VAL A 285 -6.66 -0.96 7.68
CA VAL A 285 -7.03 0.03 6.67
C VAL A 285 -7.52 1.30 7.36
N ALA A 286 -6.91 2.44 7.06
CA ALA A 286 -7.27 3.71 7.67
C ALA A 286 -8.60 4.28 7.12
N GLY A 287 -9.34 4.94 8.01
CA GLY A 287 -10.57 5.68 7.73
C GLY A 287 -11.74 5.23 8.61
N ALA A 288 -12.45 6.18 9.21
CA ALA A 288 -13.65 5.93 10.02
C ALA A 288 -14.97 5.93 9.22
N GLY A 289 -14.91 6.11 7.90
CA GLY A 289 -16.10 6.11 7.03
C GLY A 289 -16.92 7.39 7.03
N THR A 290 -16.38 8.47 7.57
CA THR A 290 -17.06 9.76 7.67
C THR A 290 -16.56 10.72 6.61
N GLY A 291 -17.30 11.79 6.30
CA GLY A 291 -16.84 12.76 5.28
C GLY A 291 -15.55 13.52 5.62
N ALA A 292 -15.15 13.53 6.90
CA ALA A 292 -13.85 14.04 7.32
C ALA A 292 -12.74 12.98 7.25
N ASP A 293 -13.10 11.70 7.34
CA ASP A 293 -12.17 10.56 7.35
C ASP A 293 -12.80 9.35 6.61
N PRO A 294 -12.82 9.39 5.26
CA PRO A 294 -13.48 8.38 4.45
C PRO A 294 -12.71 7.06 4.49
N PHE A 295 -13.42 5.94 4.31
CA PHE A 295 -12.77 4.65 4.13
C PHE A 295 -11.88 4.66 2.90
N MET A 296 -10.67 4.12 3.06
CA MET A 296 -9.74 3.94 1.96
C MET A 296 -9.74 2.49 1.50
N ILE A 297 -9.96 2.25 0.22
CA ILE A 297 -9.74 0.93 -0.39
C ILE A 297 -8.53 1.07 -1.29
N LEU A 298 -7.50 0.28 -1.01
CA LEU A 298 -6.28 0.29 -1.79
C LEU A 298 -6.36 -0.80 -2.85
N CYS A 299 -6.26 -0.42 -4.12
CA CYS A 299 -6.16 -1.34 -5.24
C CYS A 299 -4.79 -1.20 -5.90
N GLY A 300 -4.20 -2.31 -6.33
CA GLY A 300 -2.90 -2.28 -6.98
C GLY A 300 -2.48 -3.62 -7.58
N SER A 301 -1.27 -3.62 -8.12
CA SER A 301 -0.51 -4.80 -8.50
C SER A 301 0.71 -4.93 -7.59
N LYS A 302 1.48 -6.01 -7.75
CA LYS A 302 2.71 -6.20 -6.98
C LYS A 302 3.72 -5.07 -7.16
N GLU A 303 3.72 -4.42 -8.32
CA GLU A 303 4.66 -3.36 -8.66
C GLU A 303 4.31 -2.01 -8.03
N THR A 304 3.08 -1.82 -7.52
CA THR A 304 2.62 -0.54 -6.97
C THR A 304 3.49 -0.08 -5.80
N ILE A 305 3.78 -0.98 -4.87
CA ILE A 305 4.50 -0.70 -3.64
C ILE A 305 5.75 -1.57 -3.62
N THR A 306 6.91 -0.93 -3.48
CA THR A 306 8.15 -1.63 -3.17
C THR A 306 8.42 -1.51 -1.69
N PHE A 307 8.59 -2.65 -1.03
CA PHE A 307 8.77 -2.77 0.41
C PHE A 307 9.98 -3.65 0.70
N ALA A 308 10.74 -3.29 1.73
CA ALA A 308 11.84 -4.09 2.21
C ALA A 308 11.86 -4.06 3.74
N GLU A 309 11.97 -5.24 4.34
CA GLU A 309 12.07 -5.43 5.78
C GLU A 309 13.22 -6.38 6.12
N GLN A 310 13.79 -6.19 7.30
CA GLN A 310 14.79 -7.10 7.83
C GLN A 310 14.72 -7.14 9.35
N VAL A 311 14.78 -8.34 9.89
CA VAL A 311 15.05 -8.56 11.31
C VAL A 311 16.55 -8.41 11.52
N THR A 312 16.96 -7.27 12.08
CA THR A 312 18.37 -6.91 12.26
C THR A 312 19.04 -7.75 13.33
N ASP A 313 18.41 -7.86 14.50
CA ASP A 313 18.97 -8.58 15.64
C ASP A 313 17.86 -9.22 16.46
N THR A 314 18.05 -10.48 16.87
CA THR A 314 17.25 -11.13 17.91
C THR A 314 18.19 -11.70 18.95
N GLU A 315 18.09 -11.22 20.19
CA GLU A 315 18.96 -11.65 21.28
C GLU A 315 18.17 -11.91 22.56
N ALA A 316 18.70 -12.84 23.36
CA ALA A 316 18.23 -13.11 24.70
C ALA A 316 19.33 -12.73 25.68
N LEU A 317 19.01 -11.85 26.63
CA LEU A 317 19.95 -11.35 27.64
C LEU A 317 19.49 -11.76 29.04
N ARG A 318 20.45 -12.14 29.89
CA ARG A 318 20.21 -12.28 31.33
C ARG A 318 20.10 -10.89 31.96
N LEU A 319 18.96 -10.59 32.59
CA LEU A 319 18.77 -9.31 33.28
C LEU A 319 19.57 -9.31 34.58
N PRO A 320 20.44 -8.30 34.84
CA PRO A 320 21.29 -8.28 36.03
C PRO A 320 20.53 -7.93 37.32
N ASN A 321 19.39 -7.25 37.19
CA ASN A 321 18.62 -6.73 38.34
C ASN A 321 17.41 -7.60 38.71
N GLU A 322 17.10 -8.65 37.92
CA GLU A 322 15.93 -9.51 38.13
C GLU A 322 16.29 -10.97 37.83
N PHE A 323 15.61 -11.92 38.49
CA PHE A 323 15.68 -13.33 38.13
C PHE A 323 14.82 -13.63 36.88
N ALA A 324 15.16 -12.99 35.76
CA ALA A 324 14.44 -13.10 34.50
C ALA A 324 15.39 -13.09 33.28
N THR A 325 14.91 -13.59 32.14
CA THR A 325 15.58 -13.44 30.84
C THR A 325 14.74 -12.53 29.97
N GLY A 326 15.36 -11.49 29.42
CA GLY A 326 14.75 -10.64 28.40
C GLY A 326 15.02 -11.24 27.02
N VAL A 327 13.99 -11.29 26.18
CA VAL A 327 14.13 -11.54 24.74
C VAL A 327 13.73 -10.26 24.03
N ARG A 328 14.58 -9.78 23.13
CA ARG A 328 14.29 -8.61 22.30
C ARG A 328 14.67 -8.86 20.85
N GLY A 329 13.91 -8.26 19.95
CA GLY A 329 14.22 -8.21 18.53
C GLY A 329 14.14 -6.79 18.01
N LEU A 330 15.05 -6.45 17.10
CA LEU A 330 15.05 -5.21 16.33
C LEU A 330 14.69 -5.53 14.88
N MET A 331 13.76 -4.77 14.32
CA MET A 331 13.35 -4.87 12.94
C MET A 331 13.42 -3.48 12.29
N VAL A 332 13.96 -3.45 11.08
CA VAL A 332 14.02 -2.26 10.23
C VAL A 332 13.19 -2.52 8.99
N TYR A 333 12.48 -1.50 8.53
CA TYR A 333 11.68 -1.59 7.31
C TYR A 333 11.61 -0.24 6.61
N GLY A 334 11.26 -0.30 5.33
CA GLY A 334 11.05 0.86 4.49
C GLY A 334 10.21 0.47 3.27
N GLY A 335 9.52 1.45 2.72
CA GLY A 335 8.68 1.27 1.55
C GLY A 335 8.67 2.55 0.73
N LYS A 336 8.49 2.42 -0.58
CA LYS A 336 8.38 3.57 -1.48
C LYS A 336 7.50 3.23 -2.67
N ILE A 337 6.74 4.23 -3.10
CA ILE A 337 6.02 4.22 -4.37
C ILE A 337 6.86 5.03 -5.37
N PHE A 338 7.52 4.34 -6.29
CA PHE A 338 8.30 5.01 -7.33
C PHE A 338 7.39 5.83 -8.25
N GLU A 339 7.89 6.96 -8.76
CA GLU A 339 7.07 7.86 -9.59
C GLU A 339 6.53 7.16 -10.85
N ARG A 340 7.32 6.25 -11.44
CA ARG A 340 6.90 5.39 -12.55
C ARG A 340 5.73 4.48 -12.21
N ASN A 341 5.64 4.03 -10.97
CA ASN A 341 4.62 3.09 -10.48
C ASN A 341 3.47 3.81 -9.77
N ARG A 342 3.52 5.15 -9.67
CA ARG A 342 2.50 5.96 -9.03
C ARG A 342 1.09 5.74 -9.63
N TYR A 343 1.00 5.40 -10.91
CA TYR A 343 -0.26 5.09 -11.61
C TYR A 343 -0.55 3.58 -11.73
N ALA A 344 0.28 2.74 -11.10
CA ALA A 344 0.04 1.31 -10.94
C ALA A 344 -0.78 1.00 -9.68
N GLY A 345 -1.25 2.01 -8.95
CA GLY A 345 -2.17 1.88 -7.82
C GLY A 345 -3.35 2.84 -7.95
N VAL A 346 -4.47 2.48 -7.31
CA VAL A 346 -5.66 3.33 -7.17
C VAL A 346 -6.11 3.31 -5.72
N VAL A 347 -6.34 4.49 -5.14
CA VAL A 347 -6.99 4.62 -3.84
C VAL A 347 -8.44 5.04 -4.04
N ILE A 348 -9.38 4.24 -3.55
CA ILE A 348 -10.78 4.62 -3.50
C ILE A 348 -11.02 5.26 -2.13
N ARG A 349 -11.59 6.47 -2.12
CA ARG A 349 -12.02 7.18 -0.91
C ARG A 349 -13.53 7.28 -0.93
N ALA A 350 -14.18 6.61 0.00
CA ALA A 350 -15.64 6.62 0.07
C ALA A 350 -16.14 6.73 1.52
N GLU A 351 -17.22 7.46 1.68
CA GLU A 351 -18.02 7.50 2.92
C GLU A 351 -18.98 6.31 2.91
N LEU A 352 -19.34 5.76 4.07
CA LEU A 352 -20.34 4.69 4.12
C LEU A 352 -21.76 5.29 4.04
N GLY A 353 -22.61 4.73 3.20
CA GLY A 353 -23.92 5.29 2.83
C GLY A 353 -25.13 4.53 3.37
#